data_AF-Q8S3L3-F1
#
_entry.id   AF-Q8S3L3-F1
#
_cell.length_a   1.000
_cell.length_b   1.000
_cell.length_c   1.000
_cell.angle_alpha   90.00
_cell.angle_beta   90.00
_cell.angle_gamma   90.00
#
_symmetry.space_group_name_H-M   'P 1'
#
loop_
_entity.id
_entity.type
_entity.pdbx_description
1 polymer ?
#
loop_
_entity_poly.entity_id
_entity_poly.type
_entity_poly.pdbx_seq_one_letter_code
_entity_poly.pdbx_strand_id
1 'polypeptide(L)'
;MAEEGQVIACHTVDTWKEHFEKGKGSQKLIVVDFTASWCPPCKMIAPIFAELAKKFPNVTFLKVDVDELKAVAEEWNVEAMPTFIFLKDGKLVDKTVGADKDGLPTLVAKHATA
;
A
#
# COMPACT_ATOMS: atom_id res chain seq x y z
N MET A 1 -17.12 3.55 -9.26
CA MET A 1 -16.16 4.66 -9.48
C MET A 1 -14.83 4.18 -8.92
N ALA A 2 -13.75 4.15 -9.69
CA ALA A 2 -12.43 3.75 -9.20
C ALA A 2 -11.63 5.03 -8.99
N GLU A 3 -11.20 5.28 -7.76
CA GLU A 3 -10.35 6.42 -7.41
C GLU A 3 -8.95 6.15 -7.96
N GLU A 4 -8.77 6.37 -9.25
CA GLU A 4 -7.50 6.25 -9.94
C GLU A 4 -6.62 7.44 -9.56
N GLY A 5 -5.42 7.15 -9.04
CA GLY A 5 -4.46 8.19 -8.67
C GLY A 5 -4.53 8.66 -7.21
N GLN A 6 -5.26 7.95 -6.34
CA GLN A 6 -5.41 8.31 -4.94
C GLN A 6 -5.03 7.15 -4.00
N VAL A 7 -4.59 7.51 -2.79
CA VAL A 7 -4.35 6.54 -1.72
C VAL A 7 -5.68 6.24 -1.04
N ILE A 8 -6.08 4.98 -1.07
CA ILE A 8 -7.32 4.49 -0.48
C ILE A 8 -7.02 4.08 0.96
N ALA A 9 -7.59 4.79 1.93
CA ALA A 9 -7.46 4.45 3.34
C ALA A 9 -8.51 3.40 3.72
N CYS A 10 -8.03 2.20 4.04
CA CYS A 10 -8.87 1.11 4.52
C CYS A 10 -8.98 1.21 6.04
N HIS A 11 -10.19 1.52 6.53
CA HIS A 11 -10.51 1.59 7.97
C HIS A 11 -11.23 0.34 8.48
N THR A 12 -11.74 -0.51 7.57
CA THR A 12 -12.46 -1.75 7.92
C THR A 12 -11.98 -2.92 7.08
N VAL A 13 -12.17 -4.15 7.59
CA VAL A 13 -11.79 -5.37 6.87
C VAL A 13 -12.58 -5.51 5.56
N ASP A 14 -13.84 -5.08 5.56
CA ASP A 14 -14.69 -5.08 4.36
C ASP A 14 -14.15 -4.15 3.27
N THR A 15 -13.78 -2.90 3.62
CA THR A 15 -13.18 -1.96 2.66
C THR A 15 -11.83 -2.46 2.15
N TRP A 16 -10.99 -3.00 3.04
CA TRP A 16 -9.76 -3.68 2.65
C TRP A 16 -10.00 -4.78 1.61
N LYS A 17 -10.92 -5.71 1.88
CA LYS A 17 -11.23 -6.83 0.97
C LYS A 17 -11.78 -6.34 -0.36
N GLU A 18 -12.70 -5.38 -0.36
CA GLU A 18 -13.29 -4.86 -1.59
C GLU A 18 -12.21 -4.26 -2.51
N HIS A 19 -11.37 -3.38 -1.99
CA HIS A 19 -10.33 -2.72 -2.79
C HIS A 19 -9.22 -3.69 -3.19
N PHE A 20 -8.86 -4.63 -2.31
CA PHE A 20 -7.87 -5.66 -2.61
C PHE A 20 -8.34 -6.57 -3.75
N GLU A 21 -9.55 -7.11 -3.67
CA GLU A 21 -10.13 -7.97 -4.72
C GLU A 21 -10.34 -7.21 -6.04
N LYS A 22 -10.76 -5.94 -5.98
CA LYS A 22 -10.87 -5.07 -7.16
C LYS A 22 -9.51 -4.81 -7.82
N GLY A 23 -8.47 -4.61 -7.01
CA GLY A 23 -7.09 -4.48 -7.49
C GLY A 23 -6.61 -5.74 -8.19
N LYS A 24 -6.88 -6.91 -7.59
CA LYS A 24 -6.55 -8.23 -8.19
C LYS A 24 -7.23 -8.44 -9.53
N GLY A 25 -8.55 -8.23 -9.58
CA GLY A 25 -9.34 -8.44 -10.81
C GLY A 25 -8.92 -7.52 -11.97
N SER A 26 -8.26 -6.40 -11.66
CA SER A 26 -7.78 -5.44 -12.66
C SER A 26 -6.37 -5.76 -13.19
N GLN A 27 -5.70 -6.82 -12.71
CA GLN A 27 -4.28 -7.14 -12.99
C GLN A 27 -3.31 -5.97 -12.73
N LYS A 28 -3.76 -4.99 -11.92
CA LYS A 28 -2.98 -3.81 -11.54
C LYS A 28 -2.04 -4.19 -10.39
N LEU A 29 -0.90 -3.52 -10.30
CA LEU A 29 -0.07 -3.58 -9.10
C LEU A 29 -0.88 -2.97 -7.93
N ILE A 30 -0.84 -3.62 -6.78
CA ILE A 30 -1.39 -3.15 -5.52
C ILE A 30 -0.22 -2.88 -4.58
N VAL A 31 -0.16 -1.69 -4.01
CA VAL A 31 0.85 -1.32 -3.01
C VAL A 31 0.13 -0.97 -1.73
N VAL A 32 0.48 -1.67 -0.66
CA VAL A 32 -0.18 -1.56 0.64
C VAL A 32 0.80 -0.94 1.63
N ASP A 33 0.48 0.25 2.12
CA ASP A 33 1.21 0.93 3.20
C ASP A 33 0.58 0.56 4.55
N PHE A 34 1.27 -0.29 5.31
CA PHE A 34 0.96 -0.54 6.70
C PHE A 34 1.59 0.53 7.57
N THR A 35 0.74 1.40 8.10
CA THR A 35 1.12 2.63 8.78
C THR A 35 0.59 2.64 10.22
N ALA A 36 1.05 3.59 11.02
CA ALA A 36 0.51 3.83 12.36
C ALA A 36 0.50 5.32 12.69
N SER A 37 -0.55 5.77 13.36
CA SER A 37 -0.74 7.20 13.71
C SER A 37 0.35 7.74 14.65
N TRP A 38 0.95 6.87 15.46
CA TRP A 38 2.02 7.20 16.41
C TRP A 38 3.43 7.09 15.82
N CYS A 39 3.58 6.60 14.58
CA CYS A 39 4.87 6.37 13.93
C CYS A 39 5.37 7.63 13.19
N PRO A 40 6.43 8.32 13.66
CA PRO A 40 6.99 9.49 12.98
C PRO A 40 7.52 9.22 11.56
N PRO A 41 8.26 8.13 11.27
CA PRO A 41 8.75 7.86 9.93
C PRO A 41 7.60 7.59 8.93
N CYS A 42 6.48 7.05 9.41
CA CYS A 42 5.27 6.87 8.63
C CYS A 42 4.69 8.21 8.13
N LYS A 43 4.69 9.24 8.98
CA LYS A 43 4.24 10.60 8.60
C LYS A 43 5.14 11.24 7.54
N MET A 44 6.45 10.91 7.55
CA MET A 44 7.39 11.42 6.55
C MET A 44 7.20 10.81 5.16
N ILE A 45 6.82 9.53 5.08
CA ILE A 45 6.67 8.82 3.80
C ILE A 45 5.26 8.96 3.20
N ALA A 46 4.25 9.24 4.03
CA ALA A 46 2.87 9.46 3.59
C ALA A 46 2.71 10.45 2.40
N PRO A 47 3.33 11.65 2.37
CA PRO A 47 3.22 12.54 1.21
C PRO A 47 3.86 11.94 -0.05
N ILE A 48 4.99 11.23 0.08
CA ILE A 48 5.66 10.56 -1.05
C ILE A 48 4.74 9.46 -1.60
N PHE A 49 4.11 8.67 -0.73
CA PHE A 49 3.16 7.64 -1.13
C PHE A 49 1.96 8.23 -1.88
N ALA A 50 1.44 9.37 -1.42
CA ALA A 50 0.36 10.08 -2.09
C ALA A 50 0.77 10.66 -3.46
N GLU A 51 2.01 11.13 -3.61
CA GLU A 51 2.54 11.55 -4.91
C GLU A 51 2.72 10.38 -5.88
N LEU A 52 3.17 9.23 -5.38
CA LEU A 52 3.28 8.01 -6.18
C LEU A 52 1.91 7.55 -6.67
N ALA A 53 0.88 7.62 -5.82
CA ALA A 53 -0.49 7.33 -6.24
C ALA A 53 -0.90 8.20 -7.42
N LYS A 54 -0.69 9.52 -7.33
CA LYS A 54 -1.02 10.46 -8.43
C LYS A 54 -0.22 10.18 -9.70
N LYS A 55 1.06 9.80 -9.57
CA LYS A 55 1.96 9.52 -10.70
C LYS A 55 1.66 8.20 -11.40
N PHE A 56 1.14 7.21 -10.66
CA PHE A 56 0.83 5.88 -11.15
C PHE A 56 -0.66 5.55 -10.95
N PRO A 57 -1.58 6.18 -11.71
CA PRO A 57 -3.03 5.93 -11.59
C PRO A 57 -3.43 4.49 -11.98
N ASN A 58 -2.54 3.79 -12.69
CA ASN A 58 -2.66 2.38 -13.02
C ASN A 58 -2.30 1.43 -11.86
N VAL A 59 -1.83 1.95 -10.73
CA VAL A 59 -1.47 1.20 -9.53
C VAL A 59 -2.48 1.51 -8.43
N THR A 60 -2.87 0.49 -7.68
CA THR A 60 -3.80 0.62 -6.54
C THR A 60 -2.98 0.85 -5.28
N PHE A 61 -3.10 2.04 -4.69
CA PHE A 61 -2.42 2.38 -3.44
C PHE A 61 -3.41 2.25 -2.28
N LEU A 62 -3.12 1.34 -1.36
CA LEU A 62 -3.90 1.08 -0.16
C LEU A 62 -3.11 1.52 1.06
N LYS A 63 -3.79 2.12 2.04
CA LYS A 63 -3.23 2.45 3.34
C LYS A 63 -4.01 1.71 4.40
N VAL A 64 -3.30 0.99 5.27
CA VAL A 64 -3.85 0.20 6.37
C VAL A 64 -3.23 0.72 7.65
N ASP A 65 -4.06 1.27 8.56
CA ASP A 65 -3.58 1.59 9.90
C ASP A 65 -3.56 0.30 10.74
N VAL A 66 -2.41 -0.06 11.27
CA VAL A 66 -2.23 -1.30 12.05
C VAL A 66 -2.99 -1.26 13.37
N ASP A 67 -3.32 -0.09 13.91
CA ASP A 67 -4.13 0.04 15.12
C ASP A 67 -5.62 -0.20 14.84
N GLU A 68 -6.10 0.18 13.65
CA GLU A 68 -7.48 -0.04 13.20
C GLU A 68 -7.70 -1.47 12.67
N LEU A 69 -6.73 -1.99 11.91
CA LEU A 69 -6.82 -3.26 11.19
C LEU A 69 -5.76 -4.27 11.66
N LYS A 70 -5.71 -4.49 12.98
CA LYS A 70 -4.77 -5.43 13.63
C LYS A 70 -4.77 -6.81 12.99
N ALA A 71 -5.95 -7.39 12.76
CA ALA A 71 -6.07 -8.73 12.17
C ALA A 71 -5.43 -8.82 10.77
N VAL A 72 -5.54 -7.75 9.97
CA VAL A 72 -4.89 -7.68 8.65
C VAL A 72 -3.38 -7.53 8.83
N ALA A 73 -2.92 -6.64 9.69
CA ALA A 73 -1.48 -6.49 9.97
C ALA A 73 -0.84 -7.80 10.46
N GLU A 74 -1.52 -8.54 11.32
CA GLU A 74 -1.09 -9.85 11.84
C GLU A 74 -1.06 -10.92 10.73
N GLU A 75 -2.08 -10.99 9.87
CA GLU A 75 -2.13 -11.92 8.72
C GLU A 75 -0.93 -11.71 7.79
N TRP A 76 -0.56 -10.46 7.55
CA TRP A 76 0.57 -10.08 6.70
C TRP A 76 1.93 -10.03 7.42
N ASN A 77 1.98 -10.46 8.69
CA ASN A 77 3.19 -10.47 9.54
C ASN A 77 3.91 -9.11 9.51
N VAL A 78 3.16 -8.05 9.79
CA VAL A 78 3.68 -6.68 9.89
C VAL A 78 4.13 -6.43 11.31
N GLU A 79 5.44 -6.46 11.52
CA GLU A 79 6.05 -6.24 12.84
C GLU A 79 6.70 -4.85 12.98
N ALA A 80 6.88 -4.15 11.87
CA ALA A 80 7.54 -2.84 11.82
C ALA A 80 6.77 -1.89 10.89
N MET A 81 6.68 -0.63 11.27
CA MET A 81 5.99 0.41 10.49
C MET A 81 6.95 1.55 10.13
N PRO A 82 6.85 2.11 8.90
CA PRO A 82 5.93 1.69 7.85
C PRO A 82 6.41 0.41 7.14
N THR A 83 5.50 -0.47 6.74
CA THR A 83 5.81 -1.62 5.87
C THR A 83 5.01 -1.48 4.60
N PHE A 84 5.68 -1.58 3.46
CA PHE A 84 5.04 -1.55 2.15
C PHE A 84 5.08 -2.94 1.52
N ILE A 85 3.91 -3.44 1.15
CA ILE A 85 3.76 -4.73 0.45
C ILE A 85 3.32 -4.47 -0.98
N PHE A 86 4.00 -5.10 -1.93
CA PHE A 86 3.70 -5.02 -3.35
C PHE A 86 3.07 -6.33 -3.79
N LEU A 87 1.88 -6.24 -4.37
CA LEU A 87 1.13 -7.39 -4.85
C LEU A 87 0.74 -7.20 -6.29
N LYS A 88 0.92 -8.24 -7.11
CA LYS A 88 0.45 -8.27 -8.49
C LYS A 88 -0.34 -9.54 -8.70
N ASP A 89 -1.56 -9.40 -9.25
CA ASP A 89 -2.48 -10.53 -9.42
C ASP A 89 -2.75 -11.28 -8.10
N GLY A 90 -2.74 -10.56 -6.99
CA GLY A 90 -2.94 -11.12 -5.65
C GLY A 90 -1.75 -11.89 -5.08
N LYS A 91 -0.61 -11.92 -5.77
CA LYS A 91 0.63 -12.54 -5.29
C LYS A 91 1.58 -11.47 -4.80
N LEU A 92 2.21 -11.70 -3.65
CA LEU A 92 3.27 -10.83 -3.15
C LEU A 92 4.46 -10.91 -4.11
N VAL A 93 4.83 -9.77 -4.70
CA VAL A 93 5.97 -9.64 -5.61
C VAL A 93 7.16 -8.97 -4.96
N ASP A 94 6.92 -8.11 -3.95
CA ASP A 94 7.97 -7.38 -3.25
C ASP A 94 7.47 -6.92 -1.87
N LYS A 95 8.41 -6.63 -0.96
CA LYS A 95 8.14 -6.09 0.38
C LYS A 95 9.30 -5.19 0.79
N THR A 96 8.99 -4.00 1.27
CA THR A 96 9.99 -3.13 1.92
C THR A 96 9.51 -2.70 3.30
N VAL A 97 10.46 -2.62 4.23
CA VAL A 97 10.20 -2.27 5.63
C VAL A 97 11.00 -1.02 5.95
N GLY A 98 10.34 -0.03 6.54
CA GLY A 98 10.92 1.27 6.86
C GLY A 98 10.53 2.36 5.87
N ALA A 99 10.76 3.61 6.28
CA ALA A 99 10.50 4.80 5.47
C ALA A 99 11.64 5.05 4.46
N ASP A 100 11.76 4.17 3.48
CA ASP A 100 12.75 4.30 2.41
C ASP A 100 12.23 5.22 1.29
N LYS A 101 12.68 6.47 1.30
CA LYS A 101 12.21 7.53 0.39
C LYS A 101 12.69 7.36 -1.05
N ASP A 102 13.79 6.66 -1.26
CA ASP A 102 14.43 6.48 -2.57
C ASP A 102 14.10 5.12 -3.17
N GLY A 103 14.07 4.08 -2.33
CA GLY A 103 13.72 2.71 -2.69
C GLY A 103 12.23 2.54 -3.01
N LEU A 104 11.32 3.14 -2.24
CA LEU A 104 9.87 3.00 -2.44
C LEU A 104 9.43 3.45 -3.86
N PRO A 105 9.76 4.67 -4.33
CA PRO A 105 9.45 5.08 -5.71
C PRO A 105 10.03 4.16 -6.77
N THR A 106 11.26 3.68 -6.55
CA THR A 106 11.99 2.82 -7.49
C THR A 106 11.29 1.46 -7.63
N LEU A 107 10.87 0.87 -6.51
CA LEU A 107 10.14 -0.40 -6.49
C LEU A 107 8.76 -0.26 -7.14
N VAL A 108 8.03 0.82 -6.84
CA VAL A 108 6.74 1.11 -7.50
C VAL A 108 6.94 1.21 -9.00
N ALA A 109 7.91 2.02 -9.46
CA ALA A 109 8.15 2.22 -10.89
C ALA A 109 8.54 0.92 -11.61
N LYS A 110 9.37 0.08 -10.95
CA LYS A 110 9.81 -1.22 -11.47
C LYS A 110 8.65 -2.20 -11.68
N HIS A 111 7.73 -2.27 -10.72
CA HIS A 111 6.61 -3.23 -10.78
C HIS A 111 5.37 -2.68 -11.49
N ALA A 112 5.24 -1.35 -11.62
CA ALA A 112 4.12 -0.70 -12.29
C ALA A 112 4.19 -0.77 -13.82
N THR A 113 5.38 -0.97 -14.38
CA THR A 113 5.62 -1.09 -15.83
C THR A 113 5.79 -2.53 -16.32
N ALA A 114 5.89 -3.49 -15.41
CA ALA A 114 6.05 -4.90 -15.71
C ALA A 114 4.73 -5.60 -16.04
#